data_AF-A0A1D6F8I8-F1
#
_entry.id   AF-A0A1D6F8I8-F1
#
_cell.length_a   1.000
_cell.length_b   1.000
_cell.length_c   1.000
_cell.angle_alpha   90.00
_cell.angle_beta   90.00
_cell.angle_gamma   90.00
#
_symmetry.space_group_name_H-M   'P 1'
#
loop_
_entity.id
_entity.type
_entity.pdbx_description
1 polymer ?
#
loop_
_entity_poly.entity_id
_entity_poly.type
_entity_poly.pdbx_seq_one_letter_code
_entity_poly.pdbx_strand_id
1 'polypeptide(L)'
;MQVFAMPETSLGLFPDVGASYFLSRLPGFYGEYVALVGARLDGAEMLACGLATHFVPSNVGWKSSINAFLKEQLKKLYPLFLQWMPPRLEQVHDDAVEEYFSRVDDPEWEDLDLPVMCSNGRIMESKL
;
A
#
# COMPACT_ATOMS: atom_id res chain seq x y z
N MET A 1 -21.29 10.89 -2.63
CA MET A 1 -20.33 11.12 -1.53
C MET A 1 -19.70 9.78 -1.21
N GLN A 2 -18.39 9.65 -1.45
CA GLN A 2 -17.64 8.42 -1.17
C GLN A 2 -16.90 8.65 0.15
N VAL A 3 -16.94 7.67 1.05
CA VAL A 3 -16.38 7.76 2.40
C VAL A 3 -15.44 6.59 2.61
N PHE A 4 -14.23 6.89 3.06
CA PHE A 4 -13.26 5.90 3.52
C PHE A 4 -13.24 5.85 5.04
N ALA A 5 -13.14 4.66 5.61
CA ALA A 5 -12.93 4.47 7.04
C ALA A 5 -12.35 3.07 7.28
N MET A 6 -11.65 2.93 8.40
CA MET A 6 -11.20 1.65 8.93
C MET A 6 -11.87 1.42 10.30
N PRO A 7 -13.14 0.95 10.32
CA PRO A 7 -13.92 0.84 11.55
C PRO A 7 -13.62 -0.44 12.36
N GLU A 8 -12.58 -1.20 12.02
CA GLU A 8 -12.23 -2.50 12.63
C GLU A 8 -12.05 -2.37 14.14
N THR A 9 -11.45 -1.28 14.60
CA THR A 9 -11.22 -1.00 16.02
C THR A 9 -12.53 -0.83 16.81
N SER A 10 -13.60 -0.34 16.18
CA SER A 10 -14.92 -0.28 16.80
C SER A 10 -15.58 -1.66 16.99
N LEU A 11 -15.10 -2.66 16.24
CA LEU A 11 -15.54 -4.06 16.33
C LEU A 11 -14.61 -4.92 17.20
N GLY A 12 -13.59 -4.32 17.83
CA GLY A 12 -12.57 -5.04 18.59
C GLY A 12 -11.53 -5.76 17.71
N LEU A 13 -11.41 -5.35 16.45
CA LEU A 13 -10.44 -5.85 15.49
C LEU A 13 -9.32 -4.83 15.25
N PHE A 14 -8.28 -5.23 14.52
CA PHE A 14 -7.20 -4.34 14.08
C PHE A 14 -7.36 -4.00 12.59
N PRO A 15 -6.83 -2.85 12.11
CA PRO A 15 -6.89 -2.49 10.70
C PRO A 15 -6.23 -3.56 9.81
N ASP A 16 -7.00 -4.13 8.89
CA ASP A 16 -6.59 -5.25 8.04
C ASP A 16 -6.18 -4.78 6.62
N VAL A 17 -6.06 -5.71 5.66
CA VAL A 17 -5.71 -5.42 4.24
C VAL A 17 -4.43 -4.58 4.08
N GLY A 18 -3.44 -4.80 4.95
CA GLY A 18 -2.19 -4.05 4.93
C GLY A 18 -2.32 -2.59 5.39
N ALA A 19 -3.38 -2.24 6.11
CA ALA A 19 -3.57 -0.91 6.69
C ALA A 19 -2.41 -0.46 7.57
N SER A 20 -1.85 -1.36 8.39
CA SER A 20 -0.65 -1.06 9.16
C SER A 20 0.52 -0.60 8.29
N TYR A 21 0.60 -1.03 7.02
CA TYR A 21 1.63 -0.58 6.08
C TYR A 21 1.38 0.86 5.60
N PHE A 22 0.20 1.18 5.08
CA PHE A 22 -0.02 2.52 4.51
C PHE A 22 -0.34 3.57 5.59
N LEU A 23 -1.00 3.19 6.70
CA LEU A 23 -1.33 4.10 7.79
C LEU A 23 -0.09 4.58 8.54
N SER A 24 0.88 3.70 8.81
CA SER A 24 2.16 4.08 9.45
C SER A 24 3.01 5.05 8.62
N ARG A 25 2.68 5.23 7.34
CA ARG A 25 3.36 6.13 6.40
C ARG A 25 2.61 7.44 6.17
N LEU A 26 1.45 7.62 6.80
CA LEU A 26 0.74 8.91 6.75
C LEU A 26 1.50 9.96 7.55
N PRO A 27 1.41 11.24 7.15
CA PRO A 27 2.15 12.30 7.81
C PRO A 27 1.70 12.48 9.27
N GLY A 28 2.65 12.69 10.17
CA GLY A 28 2.35 12.92 11.58
C GLY A 28 1.66 11.72 12.23
N PHE A 29 0.53 11.96 12.91
CA PHE A 29 -0.23 10.94 13.64
C PHE A 29 -1.58 10.60 13.00
N TYR A 30 -1.76 10.94 11.71
CA TYR A 30 -3.02 10.67 11.02
C TYR A 30 -3.28 9.17 10.87
N GLY A 31 -2.23 8.36 10.71
CA GLY A 31 -2.32 6.90 10.65
C GLY A 31 -2.94 6.30 11.89
N GLU A 32 -2.37 6.63 13.05
CA GLU A 32 -2.84 6.16 14.36
C GLU A 32 -4.24 6.70 14.66
N TYR A 33 -4.51 7.97 14.37
CA TYR A 33 -5.83 8.54 14.57
C TYR A 33 -6.90 7.80 13.75
N VAL A 34 -6.68 7.60 12.44
CA VAL A 34 -7.64 6.93 11.56
C VAL A 34 -7.79 5.46 11.96
N ALA A 35 -6.69 4.78 12.32
CA ALA A 35 -6.70 3.39 12.79
C ALA A 35 -7.50 3.22 14.10
N LEU A 36 -7.22 4.05 15.11
CA LEU A 36 -7.77 3.89 16.46
C LEU A 36 -9.19 4.41 16.59
N VAL A 37 -9.50 5.53 15.93
CA VAL A 37 -10.81 6.18 16.03
C VAL A 37 -11.80 5.59 15.02
N GLY A 38 -11.31 4.99 13.93
CA GLY A 38 -12.16 4.57 12.81
C GLY A 38 -12.81 5.76 12.10
N ALA A 39 -12.07 6.88 12.02
CA ALA A 39 -12.56 8.12 11.46
C ALA A 39 -12.97 7.96 9.99
N ARG A 40 -14.07 8.64 9.63
CA ARG A 40 -14.59 8.68 8.26
C ARG A 40 -13.95 9.86 7.52
N LEU A 41 -13.27 9.56 6.42
CA LEU A 41 -12.64 10.55 5.55
C LEU A 41 -13.39 10.67 4.23
N ASP A 42 -13.55 11.88 3.74
CA ASP A 42 -13.98 12.14 2.37
C ASP A 42 -12.81 12.09 1.36
N GLY A 43 -13.13 12.16 0.07
CA GLY A 43 -12.10 12.04 -0.97
C GLY A 43 -11.08 13.19 -0.99
N ALA A 44 -11.42 14.37 -0.49
CA ALA A 44 -10.51 15.49 -0.39
C ALA A 44 -9.55 15.32 0.79
N GLU A 45 -10.05 14.85 1.93
CA GLU A 45 -9.27 14.50 3.11
C GLU A 45 -8.29 13.35 2.81
N MET A 46 -8.73 12.33 2.08
CA MET A 46 -7.87 11.24 1.63
C MET A 46 -6.72 11.73 0.75
N LEU A 47 -6.97 12.69 -0.15
CA LEU A 47 -5.91 13.27 -0.97
C LEU A 47 -4.95 14.11 -0.12
N ALA A 48 -5.48 14.86 0.84
CA ALA A 48 -4.70 15.73 1.71
C ALA A 48 -3.76 14.97 2.66
N CYS A 49 -4.20 13.83 3.21
CA CYS A 49 -3.36 13.00 4.07
C CYS A 49 -2.44 12.04 3.28
N GLY A 50 -2.59 11.95 1.96
CA GLY A 50 -1.77 11.08 1.11
C GLY A 50 -2.27 9.63 1.01
N LEU A 51 -3.51 9.35 1.43
CA LEU A 51 -4.18 8.06 1.21
C LEU A 51 -4.66 7.87 -0.23
N ALA A 52 -4.96 8.97 -0.93
CA ALA A 52 -5.31 8.96 -2.34
C ALA A 52 -4.27 9.73 -3.15
N THR A 53 -4.03 9.28 -4.39
CA THR A 53 -3.14 9.97 -5.33
C THR A 53 -3.90 10.89 -6.27
N HIS A 54 -5.16 10.56 -6.58
CA HIS A 54 -5.99 11.29 -7.53
C HIS A 54 -7.42 11.40 -7.00
N PHE A 55 -8.05 12.55 -7.25
CA PHE A 55 -9.45 12.81 -6.94
C PHE A 55 -10.24 13.02 -8.24
N VAL A 56 -11.32 12.25 -8.43
CA VAL A 56 -12.19 12.36 -9.60
C VAL A 56 -13.58 12.78 -9.13
N PRO A 57 -14.04 13.99 -9.52
CA PRO A 57 -15.39 14.44 -9.21
C PRO A 57 -16.45 13.49 -9.78
N SER A 58 -17.53 13.22 -9.04
CA SER A 58 -18.55 12.25 -9.46
C SER A 58 -19.33 12.66 -10.72
N ASN A 59 -19.29 13.93 -11.11
CA ASN A 59 -19.96 14.46 -12.30
C ASN A 59 -19.21 14.16 -13.60
N VAL A 60 -17.91 13.85 -13.53
CA VAL A 60 -17.11 13.40 -14.67
C VAL A 60 -17.09 11.88 -14.66
N GLY A 61 -17.62 11.24 -15.71
CA GLY A 61 -17.79 9.79 -15.75
C GLY A 61 -16.49 9.04 -15.43
N TRP A 62 -16.42 8.42 -14.24
CA TRP A 62 -15.19 7.85 -13.68
C TRP A 62 -14.54 6.77 -14.55
N LYS A 63 -15.33 6.04 -15.34
CA LYS A 63 -14.87 4.95 -16.21
C LYS A 63 -13.76 5.41 -17.16
N SER A 64 -13.91 6.60 -17.74
CA SER A 64 -12.92 7.13 -18.69
C SER A 64 -11.60 7.46 -18.00
N SER A 65 -11.66 8.08 -16.81
CA SER A 65 -10.48 8.41 -16.01
C SER A 65 -9.74 7.16 -15.52
N ILE A 66 -10.47 6.15 -15.04
CA ILE A 66 -9.86 4.89 -14.60
C ILE A 66 -9.23 4.15 -15.78
N ASN A 67 -9.92 4.06 -16.92
CA ASN A 67 -9.37 3.40 -18.11
C ASN A 67 -8.11 4.09 -18.63
N ALA A 68 -8.03 5.42 -18.57
CA ALA A 68 -6.82 6.16 -18.91
C ALA A 68 -5.67 5.83 -17.95
N PHE A 69 -5.93 5.89 -16.64
CA PHE A 69 -4.94 5.58 -15.60
C PHE A 69 -4.42 4.14 -15.69
N LEU A 70 -5.32 3.15 -15.78
CA LEU A 70 -4.94 1.74 -15.89
C LEU A 70 -4.09 1.46 -17.13
N LYS A 71 -4.41 2.07 -18.28
CA LYS A 71 -3.57 1.96 -19.49
C LYS A 71 -2.17 2.53 -19.29
N GLU A 72 -2.03 3.60 -18.52
CA GLU A 72 -0.73 4.17 -18.21
C GLU A 72 0.08 3.27 -17.26
N GLN A 73 -0.54 2.76 -16.19
CA GLN A 73 0.12 1.88 -15.22
C GLN A 73 0.50 0.54 -15.86
N LEU A 74 -0.38 -0.05 -16.68
CA LEU A 74 -0.08 -1.30 -17.38
C LEU A 74 1.10 -1.14 -18.34
N LYS A 75 1.26 0.01 -19.01
CA LYS A 75 2.45 0.27 -19.84
C LYS A 75 3.74 0.27 -19.03
N LYS A 76 3.72 0.79 -17.80
CA LYS A 76 4.88 0.79 -16.90
C LYS A 76 5.19 -0.60 -16.37
N LEU A 77 4.16 -1.41 -16.11
CA LEU A 77 4.27 -2.76 -15.53
C LEU A 77 4.54 -3.87 -16.56
N TYR A 78 4.14 -3.68 -17.82
CA TYR A 78 4.31 -4.66 -18.90
C TYR A 78 5.73 -5.26 -19.00
N PRO A 79 6.84 -4.49 -18.85
CA PRO A 79 8.19 -5.07 -18.87
C PRO A 79 8.56 -5.86 -17.59
N LEU A 80 7.92 -5.62 -16.44
CA LEU A 80 8.21 -6.30 -15.17
C LEU A 80 7.43 -7.61 -15.01
N PHE A 81 6.20 -7.67 -15.53
CA PHE A 81 5.28 -8.78 -15.29
C PHE A 81 5.67 -10.08 -16.02
N LEU A 82 6.58 -10.01 -17.00
CA LEU A 82 7.00 -11.17 -17.79
C LEU A 82 7.93 -12.14 -17.03
N GLN A 83 8.40 -11.80 -15.83
CA GLN A 83 9.39 -12.60 -15.10
C GLN A 83 8.77 -13.48 -13.99
N TRP A 84 7.48 -13.37 -13.71
CA TRP A 84 6.85 -14.15 -12.63
C TRP A 84 6.60 -15.61 -13.08
N MET A 85 7.47 -16.51 -12.61
CA MET A 85 7.34 -17.97 -12.70
C MET A 85 7.68 -18.55 -11.32
N PRO A 86 6.92 -19.53 -10.79
CA PRO A 86 5.82 -20.27 -11.42
C PRO A 86 4.42 -19.68 -11.12
N PRO A 87 3.52 -19.65 -12.12
CA PRO A 87 2.15 -19.14 -11.98
C PRO A 87 1.20 -20.06 -11.19
N ARG A 88 1.64 -21.26 -10.79
CA ARG A 88 0.80 -22.24 -10.09
C ARG A 88 1.59 -22.99 -9.02
N LEU A 89 0.92 -23.28 -7.90
CA LEU A 89 1.50 -23.95 -6.75
C LEU A 89 2.01 -25.36 -7.09
N GLU A 90 1.39 -26.06 -8.04
CA GLU A 90 1.83 -27.41 -8.45
C GLU A 90 3.19 -27.43 -9.15
N GLN A 91 3.70 -26.27 -9.54
CA GLN A 91 5.02 -26.11 -10.18
C GLN A 91 6.10 -25.70 -9.18
N VAL A 92 5.73 -25.50 -7.90
CA VAL A 92 6.66 -25.18 -6.82
C VAL A 92 7.15 -26.49 -6.22
N HIS A 93 8.43 -26.79 -6.39
CA HIS A 93 9.05 -27.97 -5.78
C HIS A 93 9.37 -27.68 -4.30
N ASP A 94 9.27 -28.70 -3.44
CA ASP A 94 9.54 -28.54 -1.99
C ASP A 94 10.95 -27.98 -1.75
N ASP A 95 11.93 -28.39 -2.57
CA ASP A 95 13.32 -27.90 -2.50
C ASP A 95 13.42 -26.37 -2.71
N ALA A 96 12.59 -25.82 -3.60
CA ALA A 96 12.55 -24.38 -3.83
C ALA A 96 11.91 -23.64 -2.65
N VAL A 97 10.88 -24.21 -2.02
CA VAL A 97 10.28 -23.63 -0.82
C VAL A 97 11.29 -23.59 0.32
N GLU A 98 12.00 -24.69 0.55
CA GLU A 98 13.04 -24.79 1.57
C GLU A 98 14.15 -23.76 1.32
N GLU A 99 14.60 -23.60 0.06
CA GLU A 99 15.61 -22.60 -0.31
C GLU A 99 15.13 -21.16 -0.04
N TYR A 100 13.96 -20.77 -0.57
CA TYR A 100 13.46 -19.39 -0.49
C TYR A 100 12.98 -18.99 0.91
N PHE A 101 12.47 -19.93 1.72
CA PHE A 101 11.96 -19.67 3.06
C PHE A 101 12.90 -20.12 4.18
N SER A 102 14.10 -20.64 3.83
CA SER A 102 15.14 -20.87 4.81
C SER A 102 15.47 -19.58 5.56
N ARG A 103 15.87 -19.73 6.83
CA ARG A 103 16.36 -18.59 7.60
C ARG A 103 17.58 -18.04 6.89
N VAL A 104 17.48 -16.80 6.45
CA VAL A 104 18.60 -16.06 5.90
C VAL A 104 19.53 -15.70 7.06
N ASP A 105 20.58 -16.49 7.24
CA ASP A 105 21.67 -16.23 8.18
C ASP A 105 22.89 -15.68 7.40
N ASP A 106 22.67 -14.57 6.69
CA ASP A 106 23.71 -13.91 5.91
C ASP A 106 24.31 -12.75 6.71
N PRO A 107 25.61 -12.78 7.06
CA PRO A 107 26.26 -11.73 7.82
C PRO A 107 26.39 -10.39 7.07
N GLU A 108 26.14 -10.37 5.75
CA GLU A 108 26.07 -9.15 4.93
C GLU A 108 24.63 -8.69 4.65
N TRP A 109 23.60 -9.36 5.19
CA TRP A 109 22.22 -8.89 5.03
C TRP A 109 22.00 -7.57 5.76
N GLU A 110 21.84 -6.50 4.98
CA GLU A 110 21.33 -5.22 5.44
C GLU A 110 19.79 -5.26 5.43
N ASP A 111 19.16 -4.85 6.53
CA ASP A 111 17.72 -4.71 6.59
C ASP A 111 17.25 -3.77 5.46
N LEU A 112 16.16 -4.15 4.81
CA LEU A 112 15.64 -3.42 3.66
C LEU A 112 15.15 -2.04 4.11
N ASP A 113 15.97 -1.01 3.93
CA ASP A 113 15.60 0.39 4.16
C ASP A 113 14.57 0.82 3.11
N LEU A 114 13.30 0.63 3.45
CA LEU A 114 12.20 1.04 2.59
C LEU A 114 12.24 2.55 2.43
N PRO A 115 12.09 3.06 1.18
CA PRO A 115 12.13 4.49 0.94
C PRO A 115 11.06 5.18 1.78
N VAL A 116 11.53 6.08 2.63
CA VAL A 116 10.68 7.01 3.36
C VAL A 116 9.91 7.86 2.34
N MET A 117 8.57 7.81 2.40
CA MET A 117 7.74 8.71 1.61
C MET A 117 7.97 10.15 2.06
N CYS A 118 8.68 10.91 1.23
CA CYS A 118 8.99 12.32 1.45
C CYS A 118 7.80 13.17 0.99
N SER A 119 6.93 13.58 1.91
CA SER A 119 5.93 14.62 1.62
C SER A 119 6.57 15.99 1.84
N ASN A 120 6.61 16.83 0.80
CA ASN A 120 7.13 18.21 0.82
C ASN A 120 8.59 18.35 1.32
N GLY A 121 9.52 17.51 0.83
CA GLY A 121 10.95 17.73 1.03
C GLY A 121 11.48 17.52 2.46
N ARG A 122 10.71 16.84 3.32
CA ARG A 122 11.19 16.39 4.64
C ARG A 122 11.41 14.88 4.63
N ILE A 123 12.64 14.48 4.93
CA ILE A 123 12.98 13.09 5.26
C ILE A 123 12.22 12.76 6.56
N MET A 124 11.25 11.85 6.47
CA MET A 124 10.45 11.37 7.60
C MET A 124 11.06 10.08 8.15
N GLU A 125 12.07 10.16 9.01
CA GLU A 125 12.60 8.94 9.66
C GLU A 125 11.46 8.14 10.31
N SER A 126 11.33 6.87 9.90
CA SER A 126 10.44 5.93 10.54
C SER A 126 10.96 5.66 11.95
N LYS A 127 10.17 5.99 12.96
CA LYS A 127 10.42 5.49 14.33
C LYS A 127 9.95 4.03 14.40
N LEU A 128 10.77 3.14 13.88
CA LEU A 128 10.76 1.73 14.27
C LEU A 128 12.02 1.46 15.08
#